data_AF-A0A8J6TH55-F1
#
_entry.id   AF-A0A8J6TH55-F1
#
_cell.length_a   1.000
_cell.length_b   1.000
_cell.length_c   1.000
_cell.angle_alpha   90.00
_cell.angle_beta   90.00
_cell.angle_gamma   90.00
#
_symmetry.space_group_name_H-M   'P 1'
#
loop_
_entity.id
_entity.type
_entity.pdbx_description
1 polymer ?
#
loop_
_entity_poly.entity_id
_entity_poly.type
_entity_poly.pdbx_seq_one_letter_code
_entity_poly.pdbx_strand_id
1 'polypeptide(L)'
;MTKISDDEMKKTIADFIEMGHVENIVAMFKQDASYYRYTGDLLADERFMVRMGVVLLFEELVVERPEDIAQAIPFLVPLLAEETPLYVLGEVLTVLGIIGNTEAKEYLRRYIDSPDPQLSEIARYYVLCERWD
;
A
#
# COMPACT_ATOMS: atom_id res chain seq x y z
N MET A 1 -18.19 -21.74 15.02
CA MET A 1 -16.96 -21.10 14.49
C MET A 1 -16.87 -19.72 15.08
N THR A 2 -15.83 -19.45 15.88
CA THR A 2 -15.57 -18.11 16.42
C THR A 2 -15.14 -17.23 15.26
N LYS A 3 -15.80 -16.07 15.07
CA LYS A 3 -15.42 -15.11 14.04
C LYS A 3 -14.07 -14.51 14.45
N ILE A 4 -13.04 -14.68 13.63
CA ILE A 4 -11.74 -14.01 13.83
C ILE A 4 -11.99 -12.50 13.78
N SER A 5 -11.45 -11.75 14.73
CA SER A 5 -11.57 -10.30 14.76
C SER A 5 -10.70 -9.63 13.68
N ASP A 6 -11.01 -8.38 13.32
CA ASP A 6 -10.24 -7.62 12.34
C ASP A 6 -8.79 -7.45 12.80
N ASP A 7 -8.55 -7.21 14.09
CA ASP A 7 -7.21 -7.06 14.66
C ASP A 7 -6.40 -8.36 14.62
N GLU A 8 -7.02 -9.50 14.93
CA GLU A 8 -6.37 -10.81 14.80
C GLU A 8 -6.06 -11.13 13.34
N MET A 9 -6.95 -10.76 12.41
CA MET A 9 -6.73 -10.96 10.97
C MET A 9 -5.57 -10.11 10.46
N LYS A 10 -5.55 -8.82 10.80
CA LYS A 10 -4.45 -7.90 10.45
C LYS A 10 -3.11 -8.39 10.99
N LYS A 11 -3.08 -8.80 12.25
CA LYS A 11 -1.88 -9.37 12.87
C LYS A 11 -1.41 -10.61 12.12
N THR A 12 -2.33 -11.53 11.80
CA THR A 12 -2.00 -12.76 11.05
C THR A 12 -1.39 -12.43 9.69
N ILE A 13 -1.97 -11.48 8.96
CA ILE A 13 -1.43 -11.04 7.66
C ILE A 13 -0.04 -10.45 7.83
N ALA A 14 0.15 -9.53 8.78
CA ALA A 14 1.43 -8.89 9.04
C ALA A 14 2.52 -9.90 9.44
N ASP A 15 2.21 -10.87 10.31
CA ASP A 15 3.15 -11.91 10.73
C ASP A 15 3.57 -12.80 9.55
N PHE A 16 2.65 -13.15 8.64
CA PHE A 16 2.98 -13.90 7.42
C PHE A 16 3.84 -13.10 6.46
N ILE A 17 3.57 -11.79 6.32
CA ILE A 17 4.41 -10.90 5.52
C ILE A 17 5.83 -10.84 6.08
N GLU A 18 5.98 -10.67 7.40
CA GLU A 18 7.28 -10.62 8.07
C GLU A 18 8.07 -11.94 7.89
N MET A 19 7.39 -13.08 7.84
CA MET A 19 8.00 -14.39 7.56
C MET A 19 8.37 -14.60 6.07
N GLY A 20 8.09 -13.62 5.20
CA GLY A 20 8.37 -13.70 3.76
C GLY A 20 7.34 -14.50 2.97
N HIS A 21 6.13 -14.70 3.50
CA HIS A 21 5.06 -15.47 2.85
C HIS A 21 4.07 -14.58 2.07
N VAL A 22 4.58 -13.59 1.33
CA VAL A 22 3.75 -12.62 0.59
C VAL A 22 2.85 -13.31 -0.45
N GLU A 23 3.33 -14.34 -1.13
CA GLU A 23 2.53 -15.12 -2.10
C GLU A 23 1.23 -15.69 -1.49
N ASN A 24 1.27 -16.10 -0.22
CA ASN A 24 0.08 -16.59 0.48
C ASN A 24 -0.91 -15.44 0.73
N ILE A 25 -0.41 -14.24 1.01
CA ILE A 25 -1.24 -13.05 1.22
C ILE A 25 -1.82 -12.56 -0.11
N VAL A 26 -1.08 -12.66 -1.21
CA VAL A 26 -1.61 -12.43 -2.57
C VAL A 26 -2.78 -13.37 -2.83
N ALA A 27 -2.64 -14.67 -2.52
CA ALA A 27 -3.73 -15.63 -2.67
C ALA A 27 -4.97 -15.26 -1.82
N MET A 28 -4.77 -14.77 -0.59
CA MET A 28 -5.86 -14.28 0.26
C MET A 28 -6.59 -13.08 -0.37
N PHE A 29 -5.87 -12.07 -0.83
CA PHE A 29 -6.46 -10.88 -1.47
C PHE A 29 -7.18 -11.22 -2.78
N LYS A 30 -6.65 -12.17 -3.55
CA LYS A 30 -7.30 -12.71 -4.75
C LYS A 30 -8.61 -13.43 -4.44
N GLN A 31 -8.77 -13.99 -3.24
CA GLN A 31 -9.96 -14.71 -2.82
C GLN A 31 -11.02 -13.78 -2.21
N ASP A 32 -10.61 -12.77 -1.45
CA ASP A 32 -11.50 -11.84 -0.76
C ASP A 32 -10.96 -10.41 -0.82
N ALA A 33 -11.59 -9.59 -1.67
CA ALA A 33 -11.26 -8.19 -1.84
C ALA A 33 -11.54 -7.34 -0.58
N SER A 34 -12.28 -7.85 0.41
CA SER A 34 -12.46 -7.11 1.67
C SER A 34 -11.16 -6.88 2.44
N TYR A 35 -10.09 -7.63 2.12
CA TYR A 35 -8.77 -7.44 2.73
C TYR A 35 -8.05 -6.15 2.33
N TYR A 36 -8.44 -5.49 1.22
CA TYR A 36 -7.90 -4.16 0.87
C TYR A 36 -8.18 -3.10 1.96
N ARG A 37 -9.20 -3.31 2.80
CA ARG A 37 -9.49 -2.42 3.93
C ARG A 37 -8.41 -2.41 5.01
N TYR A 38 -7.55 -3.41 5.03
CA TYR A 38 -6.46 -3.53 6.01
C TYR A 38 -5.15 -2.89 5.55
N THR A 39 -5.04 -2.47 4.28
CA THR A 39 -3.78 -1.96 3.73
C THR A 39 -3.24 -0.76 4.51
N GLY A 40 -4.10 0.17 4.94
CA GLY A 40 -3.67 1.30 5.76
C GLY A 40 -3.06 0.86 7.10
N ASP A 41 -3.74 -0.03 7.82
CA ASP A 41 -3.22 -0.55 9.09
C ASP A 41 -1.91 -1.34 8.92
N LEU A 42 -1.76 -2.10 7.83
CA LEU A 42 -0.55 -2.86 7.53
C LEU A 42 0.64 -1.96 7.16
N LEU A 43 0.41 -0.84 6.46
CA LEU A 43 1.44 0.15 6.19
C LEU A 43 1.78 1.00 7.42
N ALA A 44 0.86 1.12 8.38
CA ALA A 44 1.13 1.77 9.66
C ALA A 44 1.89 0.85 10.66
N ASP A 45 2.15 -0.42 10.30
CA ASP A 45 2.87 -1.35 11.16
C ASP A 45 4.30 -0.85 11.42
N GLU A 46 4.75 -0.96 12.67
CA GLU A 46 6.08 -0.48 13.09
C GLU A 46 7.22 -1.28 12.44
N ARG A 47 6.97 -2.54 12.07
CA ARG A 47 7.96 -3.44 11.48
C ARG A 47 8.20 -3.07 10.03
N PHE A 48 9.42 -2.63 9.73
CA PHE A 48 9.84 -2.30 8.36
C PHE A 48 9.60 -3.44 7.36
N MET A 49 9.86 -4.70 7.76
CA MET A 49 9.64 -5.86 6.91
C MET A 49 8.17 -6.05 6.52
N VAL A 50 7.23 -5.70 7.39
CA VAL A 50 5.79 -5.75 7.07
C VAL A 50 5.46 -4.71 6.01
N ARG A 51 5.88 -3.45 6.21
CA ARG A 51 5.60 -2.36 5.26
C ARG A 51 6.18 -2.64 3.87
N MET A 52 7.44 -3.09 3.81
CA MET A 52 8.06 -3.48 2.54
C MET A 52 7.36 -4.67 1.88
N GLY A 53 6.91 -5.64 2.66
CA GLY A 53 6.15 -6.75 2.13
C GLY A 53 4.74 -6.37 1.65
N VAL A 54 4.13 -5.31 2.19
CA VAL A 54 2.91 -4.71 1.61
C VAL A 54 3.22 -4.05 0.27
N VAL A 55 4.35 -3.36 0.12
CA VAL A 55 4.76 -2.84 -1.19
C VAL A 55 4.88 -3.99 -2.21
N LEU A 56 5.57 -5.07 -1.86
CA LEU A 56 5.70 -6.26 -2.72
C LEU A 56 4.35 -6.92 -3.04
N LEU A 57 3.45 -7.01 -2.05
CA LEU A 57 2.07 -7.49 -2.24
C LEU A 57 1.38 -6.70 -3.36
N PHE A 58 1.53 -5.38 -3.38
CA PHE A 58 0.92 -4.55 -4.43
C PHE A 58 1.62 -4.68 -5.79
N GLU A 59 2.93 -4.89 -5.83
CA GLU A 59 3.65 -5.19 -7.08
C GLU A 59 3.15 -6.49 -7.72
N GLU A 60 2.80 -7.50 -6.93
CA GLU A 60 2.18 -8.73 -7.44
C GLU A 60 0.71 -8.51 -7.83
N LEU A 61 -0.07 -7.84 -6.98
CA LEU A 61 -1.50 -7.63 -7.23
C LEU A 61 -1.78 -6.71 -8.43
N VAL A 62 -0.89 -5.76 -8.77
CA VAL A 62 -1.10 -4.93 -9.98
C VAL A 62 -1.01 -5.76 -11.26
N VAL A 63 -0.26 -6.86 -11.25
CA VAL A 63 -0.18 -7.78 -12.39
C VAL A 63 -1.36 -8.76 -12.38
N GLU A 64 -1.69 -9.29 -11.20
CA GLU A 64 -2.65 -10.40 -11.05
C GLU A 64 -4.12 -9.95 -10.94
N ARG A 65 -4.37 -8.74 -10.42
CA ARG A 65 -5.68 -8.16 -10.09
C ARG A 65 -5.73 -6.63 -10.31
N PRO A 66 -5.31 -6.12 -11.49
CA PRO A 66 -5.24 -4.67 -11.73
C PRO A 66 -6.57 -3.93 -11.51
N GLU A 67 -7.70 -4.59 -11.69
CA GLU A 67 -9.03 -4.03 -11.47
C GLU A 67 -9.39 -3.82 -9.98
N ASP A 68 -8.74 -4.54 -9.08
CA ASP A 68 -9.11 -4.56 -7.66
C ASP A 68 -8.22 -3.66 -6.78
N ILE A 69 -6.96 -3.44 -7.17
CA ILE A 69 -5.97 -2.75 -6.32
C ILE A 69 -6.38 -1.33 -5.90
N ALA A 70 -7.21 -0.66 -6.69
CA ALA A 70 -7.73 0.67 -6.38
C ALA A 70 -8.63 0.68 -5.13
N GLN A 71 -9.18 -0.46 -4.71
CA GLN A 71 -9.99 -0.58 -3.49
C GLN A 71 -9.20 -0.24 -2.21
N ALA A 72 -7.88 -0.23 -2.27
CA ALA A 72 -7.04 0.18 -1.14
C ALA A 72 -6.99 1.69 -0.93
N ILE A 73 -7.25 2.52 -1.97
CA ILE A 73 -7.06 3.98 -1.92
C ILE A 73 -7.77 4.63 -0.72
N PRO A 74 -9.06 4.35 -0.43
CA PRO A 74 -9.75 4.97 0.70
C PRO A 74 -9.10 4.71 2.06
N PHE A 75 -8.30 3.64 2.18
CA PHE A 75 -7.59 3.25 3.40
C PHE A 75 -6.15 3.74 3.44
N LEU A 76 -5.60 4.17 2.30
CA LEU A 76 -4.29 4.81 2.18
C LEU A 76 -4.36 6.31 2.44
N VAL A 77 -5.42 6.97 1.95
CA VAL A 77 -5.58 8.43 2.04
C VAL A 77 -5.50 8.99 3.47
N PRO A 78 -6.07 8.33 4.51
CA PRO A 78 -5.91 8.81 5.89
C PRO A 78 -4.46 8.90 6.37
N LEU A 79 -3.56 8.08 5.82
CA LEU A 79 -2.13 8.10 6.14
C LEU A 79 -1.37 9.25 5.47
N LEU A 80 -2.02 10.05 4.62
CA LEU A 80 -1.43 11.28 4.06
C LEU A 80 -1.52 12.48 5.01
N ALA A 81 -2.02 12.28 6.24
CA ALA A 81 -2.11 13.31 7.27
C ALA A 81 -0.73 13.81 7.73
N GLU A 82 -0.65 15.08 8.16
CA GLU A 82 0.59 15.75 8.57
C GLU A 82 1.31 15.03 9.72
N GLU A 83 0.57 14.35 10.59
CA GLU A 83 1.11 13.63 11.75
C GLU A 83 1.71 12.25 11.40
N THR A 84 1.54 11.78 10.16
CA THR A 84 2.04 10.47 9.75
C THR A 84 3.57 10.49 9.67
N PRO A 85 4.28 9.48 10.25
CA PRO A 85 5.73 9.41 10.14
C PRO A 85 6.20 9.39 8.68
N LEU A 86 7.27 10.12 8.38
CA LEU A 86 7.80 10.26 7.00
C LEU A 86 8.12 8.93 6.33
N TYR A 87 8.60 7.94 7.09
CA TYR A 87 8.86 6.60 6.54
C TYR A 87 7.57 5.95 6.03
N VAL A 88 6.49 5.96 6.83
CA VAL A 88 5.16 5.45 6.44
C VAL A 88 4.64 6.18 5.21
N LEU A 89 4.77 7.51 5.18
CA LEU A 89 4.37 8.31 4.01
C LEU A 89 5.07 7.84 2.73
N GLY A 90 6.38 7.58 2.78
CA GLY A 90 7.12 7.07 1.62
C GLY A 90 6.55 5.75 1.09
N GLU A 91 6.20 4.82 1.99
CA GLU A 91 5.59 3.54 1.59
C GLU A 91 4.15 3.71 1.06
N VAL A 92 3.35 4.61 1.64
CA VAL A 92 2.01 4.96 1.15
C VAL A 92 2.07 5.56 -0.26
N LEU A 93 2.97 6.51 -0.51
CA LEU A 93 3.17 7.08 -1.84
C LEU A 93 3.65 6.02 -2.84
N THR A 94 4.48 5.08 -2.40
CA THR A 94 4.93 3.97 -3.26
C THR A 94 3.76 3.08 -3.67
N VAL A 95 2.90 2.68 -2.72
CA VAL A 95 1.70 1.87 -3.02
C VAL A 95 0.71 2.62 -3.92
N LEU A 96 0.46 3.91 -3.67
CA LEU A 96 -0.34 4.75 -4.59
C LEU A 96 0.28 4.81 -5.99
N GLY A 97 1.61 4.86 -6.07
CA GLY A 97 2.37 4.79 -7.31
C GLY A 97 2.15 3.51 -8.09
N ILE A 98 2.17 2.37 -7.41
CA ILE A 98 1.90 1.05 -7.99
C ILE A 98 0.44 0.96 -8.46
N ILE A 99 -0.52 1.49 -7.68
CA ILE A 99 -1.93 1.53 -8.08
C ILE A 99 -2.12 2.35 -9.36
N GLY A 100 -1.42 3.49 -9.49
CA GLY A 100 -1.17 4.17 -10.75
C GLY A 100 -2.38 4.77 -11.49
N ASN A 101 -3.60 4.55 -11.02
CA ASN A 101 -4.82 5.11 -11.62
C ASN A 101 -4.88 6.64 -11.43
N THR A 102 -5.85 7.29 -12.08
CA THR A 102 -6.01 8.75 -12.04
C THR A 102 -6.13 9.30 -10.62
N GLU A 103 -6.92 8.64 -9.77
CA GLU A 103 -7.14 9.03 -8.37
C GLU A 103 -5.85 8.95 -7.56
N ALA A 104 -5.12 7.83 -7.62
CA ALA A 104 -3.86 7.67 -6.92
C ALA A 104 -2.81 8.71 -7.36
N LYS A 105 -2.75 9.00 -8.67
CA LYS A 105 -1.88 10.05 -9.22
C LYS A 105 -2.23 11.45 -8.74
N GLU A 106 -3.49 11.76 -8.44
CA GLU A 106 -3.88 13.05 -7.86
C GLU A 106 -3.31 13.27 -6.46
N TYR A 107 -3.24 12.22 -5.64
CA TYR A 107 -2.59 12.29 -4.34
C TYR A 107 -1.07 12.48 -4.48
N LEU A 108 -0.42 11.74 -5.38
CA LEU A 108 1.02 11.84 -5.62
C LEU A 108 1.46 13.23 -6.08
N ARG A 109 0.66 13.91 -6.92
CA ARG A 109 0.98 15.26 -7.41
C ARG A 109 1.22 16.27 -6.30
N ARG A 110 0.61 16.10 -5.12
CA ARG A 110 0.78 16.98 -3.96
C ARG A 110 2.18 16.92 -3.37
N TYR A 111 2.91 15.85 -3.63
CA TYR A 111 4.24 15.58 -3.06
C TYR A 111 5.38 15.84 -4.06
N ILE A 112 5.10 16.19 -5.32
CA ILE A 112 6.14 16.43 -6.34
C ILE A 112 7.17 17.46 -5.88
N ASP A 113 6.74 18.52 -5.20
CA ASP A 113 7.60 19.58 -4.66
C ASP A 113 7.69 19.51 -3.12
N SER A 114 7.55 18.31 -2.55
CA SER A 114 7.73 18.10 -1.11
C SER A 114 9.09 18.64 -0.66
N PRO A 115 9.16 19.32 0.51
CA PRO A 115 10.44 19.73 1.09
C PRO A 115 11.27 18.52 1.53
N ASP A 116 10.64 17.37 1.77
CA ASP A 116 11.33 16.10 1.97
C ASP A 116 11.78 15.53 0.60
N PRO A 117 13.10 15.38 0.36
CA PRO A 117 13.61 14.93 -0.94
C PRO A 117 13.14 13.53 -1.34
N GLN A 118 12.99 12.62 -0.37
CA GLN A 118 12.59 11.25 -0.64
C GLN A 118 11.14 11.20 -1.11
N LEU A 119 10.24 11.91 -0.43
CA LEU A 119 8.83 12.00 -0.84
C LEU A 119 8.69 12.68 -2.21
N SER A 120 9.48 13.73 -2.47
CA SER A 120 9.52 14.39 -3.79
C SER A 120 9.97 13.45 -4.90
N GLU A 121 11.00 12.66 -4.67
CA GLU A 121 11.53 11.70 -5.64
C GLU A 121 10.52 10.60 -5.97
N ILE A 122 9.89 10.00 -4.95
CA ILE A 122 8.84 8.98 -5.14
C ILE A 122 7.68 9.54 -5.97
N ALA A 123 7.16 10.71 -5.58
CA ALA A 123 6.05 11.35 -6.28
C ALA A 123 6.39 11.68 -7.73
N ARG A 124 7.58 12.23 -7.99
CA ARG A 124 8.04 12.52 -9.36
C ARG A 124 8.20 11.25 -10.17
N TYR A 125 8.77 10.19 -9.60
CA TYR A 125 8.95 8.91 -10.29
C TYR A 125 7.61 8.40 -10.82
N TYR A 126 6.56 8.35 -10.00
CA TYR A 126 5.27 7.79 -10.41
C TYR A 126 4.37 8.73 -11.21
N VAL A 127 4.52 10.05 -11.07
CA VAL A 127 3.72 11.02 -11.86
C VAL A 127 4.34 11.30 -13.22
N LEU A 128 5.68 11.36 -13.31
CA LEU A 128 6.39 11.78 -14.52
C LEU A 128 6.85 10.60 -15.39
N CYS A 129 7.01 9.40 -14.84
CA CYS A 129 7.20 8.22 -15.67
C CYS A 129 5.86 7.79 -16.27
N GLU A 130 5.67 8.04 -17.57
CA GLU A 130 4.66 7.38 -18.41
C GLU A 130 5.03 5.90 -18.63
N ARG A 131 5.19 5.11 -17.57
CA ARG A 131 5.26 3.66 -17.72
C ARG A 131 3.85 3.08 -17.50
N TRP A 132 3.47 2.22 -18.44
CA TRP A 132 2.23 1.43 -18.53
C TRP A 132 1.03 2.08 -19.25
N ASP A 133 1.27 2.63 -20.46
CA ASP A 133 0.29 2.53 -21.57
C ASP A 133 0.60 1.28 -22.41
#